data_AF-A0A0M8MSJ9-F1
#
_entry.id   AF-A0A0M8MSJ9-F1
#
_cell.length_a   1.000
_cell.length_b   1.000
_cell.length_c   1.000
_cell.angle_alpha   90.00
_cell.angle_beta   90.00
_cell.angle_gamma   90.00
#
_symmetry.space_group_name_H-M   'P 1'
#
loop_
_entity.id
_entity.type
_entity.pdbx_description
1 polymer ?
#
loop_
_entity_poly.entity_id
_entity_poly.type
_entity_poly.pdbx_seq_one_letter_code
_entity_poly.pdbx_strand_id
1 'polypeptide(L)'
;MMKISEIIDLLGPPASPQQISHTEDTFHEITKVYHEMYAPGLSAFFETGWYYFTENGKMSFPRDANLIEHMATFLKILEGVKANDHSQIAVSGALETRVVWELACTVYQTPERTNPMRLTLPPESDATEARNRLQVVEALLCGDYLPSNLMSPPVSDNDHHRIRQFDFWYCLGEFVRRQDNPNSPTSIKSREDALSRMRHLLDGRENRDVLYSIAVVRELAPGFEPGYGNTIPQHLDESDPKNRLAVASKFILDESQVSGGTTNVVRRFSDIASRAFVNPGVNVARRI
;
A
#
# COMPACT_ATOMS: atom_id res chain seq x y z
N MET A 1 12.10 13.14 -1.37
CA MET A 1 11.09 12.41 -2.15
C MET A 1 9.74 13.07 -1.94
N MET A 2 8.80 12.94 -2.88
CA MET A 2 7.42 13.38 -2.69
C MET A 2 6.73 12.47 -1.67
N LYS A 3 5.97 13.08 -0.75
CA LYS A 3 5.09 12.38 0.19
C LYS A 3 3.88 11.80 -0.55
N ILE A 4 3.24 10.78 0.02
CA ILE A 4 2.08 10.14 -0.60
C ILE A 4 0.95 11.13 -0.94
N SER A 5 0.66 12.12 -0.09
CA SER A 5 -0.35 13.14 -0.41
C SER A 5 -0.02 13.90 -1.69
N GLU A 6 1.25 14.27 -1.88
CA GLU A 6 1.71 14.99 -3.07
C GLU A 6 1.68 14.08 -4.31
N ILE A 7 1.95 12.78 -4.16
CA ILE A 7 1.84 11.80 -5.24
C ILE A 7 0.37 11.62 -5.65
N ILE A 8 -0.56 11.56 -4.68
CA ILE A 8 -1.99 11.44 -4.94
C ILE A 8 -2.51 12.70 -5.65
N ASP A 9 -1.97 13.88 -5.36
CA ASP A 9 -2.33 15.12 -6.06
C ASP A 9 -1.98 15.09 -7.56
N LEU A 10 -1.05 14.24 -7.99
CA LEU A 10 -0.78 13.99 -9.41
C LEU A 10 -1.91 13.23 -10.13
N LEU A 11 -2.82 12.59 -9.40
CA LEU A 11 -3.97 11.87 -9.97
C LEU A 11 -5.12 12.82 -10.35
N GLY A 12 -5.13 14.04 -9.82
CA GLY A 12 -6.19 15.02 -10.01
C GLY A 12 -6.42 15.82 -8.74
N PRO A 13 -7.15 16.94 -8.79
CA PRO A 13 -7.39 17.78 -7.63
C PRO A 13 -8.27 17.09 -6.58
N PRO A 14 -8.29 17.58 -5.32
CA PRO A 14 -9.27 17.15 -4.33
C PRO A 14 -10.70 17.49 -4.77
N ALA A 15 -11.69 16.83 -4.16
CA ALA A 15 -13.09 17.06 -4.48
C ALA A 15 -13.48 18.52 -4.19
N SER A 16 -14.32 19.09 -5.06
CA SER A 16 -14.99 20.35 -4.74
C SER A 16 -15.96 20.13 -3.58
N PRO A 17 -16.08 21.09 -2.63
CA PRO A 17 -16.98 20.98 -1.49
C PRO A 17 -18.39 20.57 -1.92
N GLN A 18 -18.92 19.53 -1.29
CA GLN A 18 -20.27 19.05 -1.54
C GLN A 18 -21.20 19.49 -0.41
N GLN A 19 -22.44 19.83 -0.73
CA GLN A 19 -23.46 19.99 0.31
C GLN A 19 -23.85 18.59 0.81
N ILE A 20 -23.30 18.18 1.95
CA ILE A 20 -23.55 16.88 2.56
C ILE A 20 -24.52 17.05 3.73
N SER A 21 -25.51 16.16 3.79
CA SER A 21 -26.38 16.07 4.96
C SER A 21 -25.72 15.14 5.98
N HIS A 22 -25.33 15.67 7.14
CA HIS A 22 -24.75 14.85 8.22
C HIS A 22 -25.86 14.22 9.06
N THR A 23 -26.55 13.23 8.51
CA THR A 23 -27.58 12.45 9.21
C THR A 23 -27.04 11.12 9.70
N GLU A 24 -27.75 10.51 10.65
CA GLU A 24 -27.48 9.12 11.07
C GLU A 24 -27.63 8.13 9.90
N ASP A 25 -28.50 8.42 8.92
CA ASP A 25 -28.63 7.59 7.72
C ASP A 25 -27.36 7.62 6.87
N THR A 26 -26.78 8.81 6.65
CA THR A 26 -25.49 8.96 5.95
C THR A 26 -24.37 8.23 6.69
N PHE A 27 -24.34 8.30 8.03
CA PHE A 27 -23.35 7.56 8.81
C PHE A 27 -23.52 6.04 8.70
N HIS A 28 -24.76 5.53 8.70
CA HIS A 28 -25.04 4.11 8.49
C HIS A 28 -24.63 3.65 7.08
N GLU A 29 -24.87 4.45 6.06
CA GLU A 29 -24.44 4.17 4.69
C GLU A 29 -22.92 4.10 4.57
N ILE A 30 -22.20 5.08 5.11
CA ILE A 30 -20.73 5.08 5.16
C ILE A 30 -20.22 3.83 5.87
N THR A 31 -20.79 3.50 7.04
CA THR A 31 -20.40 2.32 7.82
C THR A 31 -20.61 1.05 6.99
N LYS A 32 -21.75 0.93 6.31
CA LYS A 32 -22.06 -0.23 5.46
C LYS A 32 -21.07 -0.35 4.31
N VAL A 33 -20.89 0.71 3.52
CA VAL A 33 -19.96 0.69 2.36
C VAL A 33 -18.53 0.40 2.81
N TYR A 34 -18.10 0.99 3.92
CA TYR A 34 -16.79 0.71 4.50
C TYR A 34 -16.58 -0.78 4.77
N HIS A 35 -17.49 -1.42 5.50
CA HIS A 35 -17.37 -2.84 5.86
C HIS A 35 -17.54 -3.79 4.66
N GLU A 36 -18.34 -3.42 3.66
CA GLU A 36 -18.54 -4.24 2.46
C GLU A 36 -17.38 -4.15 1.47
N MET A 37 -16.78 -2.96 1.30
CA MET A 37 -15.84 -2.70 0.20
C MET A 37 -14.39 -2.45 0.65
N TYR A 38 -14.19 -1.71 1.75
CA TYR A 38 -12.87 -1.19 2.11
C TYR A 38 -12.21 -1.95 3.26
N ALA A 39 -12.95 -2.33 4.30
CA ALA A 39 -12.40 -3.08 5.42
C ALA A 39 -11.79 -4.43 4.98
N PRO A 40 -12.44 -5.25 4.13
CA PRO A 40 -11.84 -6.49 3.64
C PRO A 40 -10.59 -6.25 2.79
N GLY A 41 -10.61 -5.23 1.93
CA GLY A 41 -9.47 -4.86 1.09
C GLY A 41 -8.26 -4.40 1.91
N LEU A 42 -8.48 -3.51 2.87
CA LEU A 42 -7.42 -3.01 3.78
C LEU A 42 -6.90 -4.14 4.67
N SER A 43 -7.79 -4.95 5.22
CA SER A 43 -7.44 -6.11 6.04
C SER A 43 -6.61 -7.11 5.25
N ALA A 44 -6.97 -7.40 4.01
CA ALA A 44 -6.21 -8.32 3.16
C ALA A 44 -4.87 -7.72 2.72
N PHE A 45 -4.83 -6.42 2.39
CA PHE A 45 -3.61 -5.76 1.90
C PHE A 45 -2.54 -5.64 3.00
N PHE A 46 -2.95 -5.22 4.20
CA PHE A 46 -2.07 -5.12 5.36
C PHE A 46 -2.00 -6.42 6.18
N GLU A 47 -2.70 -7.47 5.76
CA GLU A 47 -2.85 -8.77 6.44
C GLU A 47 -3.21 -8.65 7.94
N THR A 48 -4.09 -7.73 8.31
CA THR A 48 -4.47 -7.46 9.71
C THR A 48 -5.97 -7.24 9.85
N GLY A 49 -6.57 -7.83 10.88
CA GLY A 49 -7.99 -7.63 11.21
C GLY A 49 -8.30 -6.28 11.85
N TRP A 50 -7.29 -5.41 12.04
CA TRP A 50 -7.45 -4.13 12.74
C TRP A 50 -8.46 -3.18 12.06
N TYR A 51 -8.58 -3.25 10.74
CA TYR A 51 -9.50 -2.41 9.95
C TYR A 51 -10.99 -2.83 10.09
N TYR A 52 -11.32 -3.95 10.74
CA TYR A 52 -12.71 -4.27 11.04
C TYR A 52 -13.19 -3.52 12.28
N PHE A 53 -13.50 -2.24 12.11
CA PHE A 53 -13.93 -1.38 13.21
C PHE A 53 -15.25 -1.85 13.83
N THR A 54 -15.25 -1.95 15.15
CA THR A 54 -16.44 -2.30 15.92
C THR A 54 -16.61 -1.39 17.14
N GLU A 55 -17.87 -1.08 17.47
CA GLU A 55 -18.26 -0.36 18.67
C GLU A 55 -19.34 -1.19 19.38
N ASN A 56 -19.10 -1.58 20.64
CA ASN A 56 -20.00 -2.46 21.39
C ASN A 56 -20.37 -3.76 20.66
N GLY A 57 -19.41 -4.35 19.92
CA GLY A 57 -19.59 -5.58 19.16
C GLY A 57 -20.40 -5.44 17.87
N LYS A 58 -20.73 -4.22 17.44
CA LYS A 58 -21.39 -3.94 16.16
C LYS A 58 -20.41 -3.26 15.21
N MET A 59 -20.57 -3.51 13.90
CA MET A 59 -19.83 -2.79 12.87
C MET A 59 -20.00 -1.28 13.08
N SER A 60 -18.87 -0.57 13.09
CA SER A 60 -18.84 0.87 13.26
C SER A 60 -17.88 1.51 12.26
N PHE A 61 -17.86 2.84 12.26
CA PHE A 61 -16.91 3.64 11.50
C PHE A 61 -16.28 4.69 12.43
N PRO A 62 -15.01 5.09 12.24
CA PRO A 62 -14.38 6.09 13.09
C PRO A 62 -15.17 7.40 13.07
N ARG A 63 -15.46 7.97 14.25
CA ARG A 63 -16.17 9.25 14.38
C ARG A 63 -15.27 10.47 14.12
N ASP A 64 -14.33 10.33 13.18
CA ASP A 64 -13.48 11.42 12.71
C ASP A 64 -14.27 12.25 11.68
N ALA A 65 -14.47 13.54 11.98
CA ALA A 65 -15.30 14.41 11.15
C ALA A 65 -14.75 14.58 9.72
N ASN A 66 -13.43 14.62 9.56
CA ASN A 66 -12.82 14.77 8.24
C ASN A 66 -12.99 13.49 7.42
N LEU A 67 -12.77 12.34 8.05
CA LEU A 67 -12.92 11.05 7.38
C LEU A 67 -14.37 10.77 6.96
N ILE A 68 -15.33 11.11 7.82
CA ILE A 68 -16.76 11.05 7.50
C ILE A 68 -17.09 11.97 6.31
N GLU A 69 -16.60 13.22 6.33
CA GLU A 69 -16.83 14.18 5.26
C GLU A 69 -16.26 13.70 3.91
N HIS A 70 -15.05 13.15 3.90
CA HIS A 70 -14.43 12.63 2.69
C HIS A 70 -15.16 11.39 2.15
N MET A 71 -15.55 10.46 3.02
CA MET A 71 -16.37 9.31 2.62
C MET A 71 -17.73 9.74 2.06
N ALA A 72 -18.44 10.64 2.74
CA ALA A 72 -19.72 11.15 2.28
C ALA A 72 -19.61 11.87 0.93
N THR A 73 -18.54 12.68 0.76
CA THR A 73 -18.27 13.41 -0.48
C THR A 73 -18.03 12.45 -1.62
N PHE A 74 -17.23 11.41 -1.38
CA PHE A 74 -16.92 10.39 -2.35
C PHE A 74 -18.16 9.61 -2.79
N LEU A 75 -18.99 9.15 -1.84
CA LEU A 75 -20.25 8.45 -2.15
C LEU A 75 -21.20 9.30 -3.00
N LYS A 76 -21.38 10.57 -2.63
CA LYS A 76 -22.22 11.50 -3.37
C LYS A 76 -21.72 11.76 -4.80
N ILE A 77 -20.40 11.85 -4.98
CA ILE A 77 -19.82 12.01 -6.32
C ILE A 77 -20.02 10.73 -7.14
N LEU A 78 -19.83 9.56 -6.54
CA LEU A 78 -20.05 8.26 -7.21
C LEU A 78 -21.47 8.08 -7.73
N GLU A 79 -22.50 8.55 -7.01
CA GLU A 79 -23.90 8.50 -7.46
C GLU A 79 -24.11 9.20 -8.82
N GLY A 80 -23.33 10.25 -9.09
CA GLY A 80 -23.39 11.02 -10.33
C GLY A 80 -22.54 10.46 -11.48
N VAL A 81 -21.65 9.50 -11.23
CA VAL A 81 -20.70 8.98 -12.23
C VAL A 81 -21.43 8.14 -13.26
N LYS A 82 -21.30 8.54 -14.53
CA LYS A 82 -21.79 7.73 -15.67
C LYS A 82 -20.68 6.81 -16.18
N ALA A 83 -20.99 5.53 -16.37
CA ALA A 83 -20.02 4.51 -16.81
C ALA A 83 -19.32 4.80 -18.15
N ASN A 84 -19.87 5.67 -19.00
CA ASN A 84 -19.27 6.05 -20.29
C ASN A 84 -18.51 7.38 -20.23
N ASP A 85 -18.47 8.05 -19.08
CA ASP A 85 -17.73 9.30 -18.90
C ASP A 85 -16.35 9.02 -18.29
N HIS A 86 -15.37 8.81 -19.16
CA HIS A 86 -13.98 8.56 -18.77
C HIS A 86 -13.38 9.67 -17.90
N SER A 87 -13.85 10.91 -18.03
CA SER A 87 -13.37 12.03 -17.22
C SER A 87 -13.86 11.92 -15.78
N GLN A 88 -15.14 11.58 -15.60
CA GLN A 88 -15.72 11.36 -14.27
C GLN A 88 -15.15 10.11 -13.60
N ILE A 89 -14.86 9.06 -14.36
CA ILE A 89 -14.19 7.84 -13.86
C ILE A 89 -12.77 8.15 -13.36
N ALA A 90 -12.02 8.98 -14.08
CA ALA A 90 -10.69 9.39 -13.64
C ALA A 90 -10.75 10.23 -12.35
N VAL A 91 -11.69 11.18 -12.28
CA VAL A 91 -11.90 12.00 -11.08
C VAL A 91 -12.32 11.14 -9.88
N SER A 92 -13.30 10.24 -10.04
CA SER A 92 -13.74 9.37 -8.95
C SER A 92 -12.65 8.41 -8.49
N GLY A 93 -11.81 7.91 -9.41
CA GLY A 93 -10.63 7.12 -9.06
C GLY A 93 -9.61 7.89 -8.21
N ALA A 94 -9.31 9.15 -8.56
CA ALA A 94 -8.40 9.99 -7.79
C ALA A 94 -8.95 10.32 -6.39
N LEU A 95 -10.27 10.46 -6.25
CA LEU A 95 -10.92 10.65 -4.95
C LEU A 95 -10.91 9.36 -4.12
N GLU A 96 -11.18 8.22 -4.74
CA GLU A 96 -11.08 6.92 -4.07
C GLU A 96 -9.66 6.68 -3.56
N THR A 97 -8.62 7.11 -4.30
CA THR A 97 -7.23 6.94 -3.87
C THR A 97 -6.96 7.70 -2.57
N ARG A 98 -7.49 8.93 -2.46
CA ARG A 98 -7.40 9.73 -1.23
C ARG A 98 -8.10 9.04 -0.08
N VAL A 99 -9.35 8.63 -0.29
CA VAL A 99 -10.16 7.94 0.71
C VAL A 99 -9.46 6.67 1.21
N VAL A 100 -8.97 5.81 0.31
CA VAL A 100 -8.25 4.59 0.70
C VAL A 100 -7.00 4.90 1.52
N TRP A 101 -6.23 5.92 1.13
CA TRP A 101 -5.05 6.33 1.88
C TRP A 101 -5.39 6.87 3.27
N GLU A 102 -6.43 7.69 3.39
CA GLU A 102 -6.90 8.21 4.68
C GLU A 102 -7.47 7.11 5.59
N LEU A 103 -8.23 6.17 5.01
CA LEU A 103 -8.71 4.99 5.73
C LEU A 103 -7.56 4.15 6.26
N ALA A 104 -6.50 3.94 5.46
CA ALA A 104 -5.29 3.27 5.94
C ALA A 104 -4.64 4.05 7.10
N CYS A 105 -4.52 5.38 6.97
CA CYS A 105 -3.94 6.27 7.98
C CYS A 105 -4.68 6.29 9.32
N THR A 106 -5.91 5.79 9.43
CA THR A 106 -6.64 5.71 10.71
C THR A 106 -5.85 4.96 11.79
N VAL A 107 -5.00 4.00 11.41
CA VAL A 107 -4.13 3.27 12.34
C VAL A 107 -3.13 4.17 13.07
N TYR A 108 -2.84 5.35 12.52
CA TYR A 108 -1.98 6.34 13.18
C TYR A 108 -2.59 7.00 14.42
N GLN A 109 -3.88 6.77 14.70
CA GLN A 109 -4.48 7.10 15.98
C GLN A 109 -3.97 6.21 17.13
N THR A 110 -3.44 5.02 16.80
CA THR A 110 -2.78 4.13 17.76
C THR A 110 -1.44 4.74 18.18
N PRO A 111 -1.14 4.94 19.48
CA PRO A 111 0.14 5.52 19.90
C PRO A 111 1.34 4.73 19.39
N GLU A 112 2.41 5.44 19.02
CA GLU A 112 3.66 4.80 18.62
C GLU A 112 4.27 4.03 19.80
N ARG A 113 4.53 2.74 19.59
CA ARG A 113 5.17 1.87 20.57
C ARG A 113 6.17 0.99 19.84
N THR A 114 7.39 0.91 20.37
CA THR A 114 8.34 -0.13 19.95
C THR A 114 7.75 -1.48 20.32
N ASN A 115 7.70 -2.41 19.35
CA ASN A 115 7.32 -3.78 19.65
C ASN A 115 8.36 -4.37 20.62
N PRO A 116 7.98 -4.73 21.86
CA PRO A 116 8.90 -5.42 22.74
C PRO A 116 9.28 -6.76 22.10
N MET A 117 10.46 -7.29 22.44
CA MET A 117 10.83 -8.63 22.00
C MET A 117 9.77 -9.62 22.52
N ARG A 118 8.93 -10.16 21.64
CA ARG A 118 7.83 -11.05 22.00
C ARG A 118 8.26 -12.50 21.81
N LEU A 119 7.84 -13.38 22.72
CA LEU A 119 8.00 -14.83 22.58
C LEU A 119 6.93 -15.46 21.68
N THR A 120 5.89 -14.71 21.34
CA THR A 120 4.73 -15.14 20.55
C THR A 120 4.37 -14.08 19.51
N LEU A 121 3.84 -14.51 18.36
CA LEU A 121 3.36 -13.60 17.33
C LEU A 121 2.17 -12.76 17.84
N PRO A 122 2.11 -11.44 17.53
CA PRO A 122 0.96 -10.60 17.83
C PRO A 122 -0.37 -11.16 17.29
N PRO A 123 -1.50 -10.87 17.97
CA PRO A 123 -2.82 -11.22 17.45
C PRO A 123 -3.12 -10.51 16.13
N GLU A 124 -4.05 -11.06 15.35
CA GLU A 124 -4.37 -10.59 13.99
C GLU A 124 -4.78 -9.10 13.92
N SER A 125 -5.44 -8.60 14.96
CA SER A 125 -5.89 -7.21 15.10
C SER A 125 -4.99 -6.36 16.01
N ASP A 126 -3.74 -6.76 16.23
CA ASP A 126 -2.78 -5.95 17.02
C ASP A 126 -2.56 -4.58 16.36
N ALA A 127 -2.99 -3.54 17.06
CA ALA A 127 -2.94 -2.16 16.55
C ALA A 127 -1.52 -1.63 16.34
N THR A 128 -0.55 -2.10 17.13
CA THR A 128 0.86 -1.69 16.98
C THR A 128 1.45 -2.32 15.72
N GLU A 129 1.18 -3.61 15.50
CA GLU A 129 1.61 -4.31 14.30
C GLU A 129 0.97 -3.71 13.03
N ALA A 130 -0.34 -3.41 13.06
CA ALA A 130 -1.02 -2.74 11.94
C ALA A 130 -0.40 -1.36 11.64
N ARG A 131 -0.08 -0.57 12.67
CA ARG A 131 0.60 0.72 12.52
C ARG A 131 1.96 0.56 11.85
N ASN A 132 2.76 -0.40 12.31
CA ASN A 132 4.11 -0.62 11.79
C ASN A 132 4.07 -1.09 10.32
N ARG A 133 3.08 -1.90 9.93
CA ARG A 133 2.87 -2.29 8.52
C ARG A 133 2.56 -1.08 7.65
N LEU A 134 1.71 -0.14 8.13
CA LEU A 134 1.48 1.10 7.40
C LEU A 134 2.75 1.92 7.25
N GLN A 135 3.57 2.05 8.30
CA GLN A 135 4.85 2.78 8.21
C GLN A 135 5.80 2.15 7.18
N VAL A 136 5.86 0.82 7.11
CA VAL A 136 6.63 0.09 6.09
C VAL A 136 6.12 0.40 4.68
N VAL A 137 4.81 0.35 4.46
CA VAL A 137 4.19 0.68 3.16
C VAL A 137 4.38 2.16 2.81
N GLU A 138 4.27 3.06 3.78
CA GLU A 138 4.50 4.49 3.58
C GLU A 138 5.95 4.75 3.15
N ALA A 139 6.92 4.20 3.87
CA ALA A 139 8.34 4.30 3.51
C ALA A 139 8.60 3.67 2.13
N LEU A 140 7.95 2.55 1.82
CA LEU A 140 8.04 1.88 0.53
C LEU A 140 7.59 2.79 -0.62
N LEU A 141 6.41 3.39 -0.52
CA LEU A 141 5.78 4.22 -1.56
C LEU A 141 6.43 5.61 -1.70
N CYS A 142 6.84 6.23 -0.59
CA CYS A 142 7.56 7.50 -0.61
C CYS A 142 9.00 7.35 -1.13
N GLY A 143 9.55 6.13 -1.16
CA GLY A 143 10.99 5.95 -1.41
C GLY A 143 11.88 6.41 -0.24
N ASP A 144 11.28 6.68 0.92
CA ASP A 144 11.96 7.05 2.16
C ASP A 144 12.41 5.81 2.95
N TYR A 145 13.18 6.01 4.01
CA TYR A 145 13.73 4.94 4.83
C TYR A 145 13.27 5.03 6.28
N LEU A 146 12.94 3.89 6.88
CA LEU A 146 12.68 3.80 8.31
C LEU A 146 13.99 3.90 9.11
N PRO A 147 14.01 4.54 10.29
CA PRO A 147 15.21 4.58 11.13
C PRO A 147 15.61 3.19 11.65
N SER A 148 14.62 2.33 11.91
CA SER A 148 14.78 0.95 12.35
C SER A 148 13.60 0.10 11.88
N ASN A 149 13.77 -1.22 11.84
CA ASN A 149 12.66 -2.15 11.58
C ASN A 149 11.85 -2.34 12.86
N LEU A 150 10.59 -1.89 12.85
CA LEU A 150 9.67 -2.00 13.99
C LEU A 150 8.73 -3.21 13.90
N MET A 151 8.83 -3.98 12.80
CA MET A 151 8.03 -5.18 12.60
C MET A 151 8.39 -6.24 13.64
N SER A 152 7.39 -6.97 14.11
CA SER A 152 7.64 -8.12 14.98
C SER A 152 8.44 -9.17 14.20
N PRO A 153 9.59 -9.65 14.71
CA PRO A 153 10.33 -10.72 14.06
C PRO A 153 9.50 -12.01 14.03
N PRO A 154 9.65 -12.86 12.99
CA PRO A 154 8.98 -14.15 12.96
C PRO A 154 9.48 -15.02 14.13
N VAL A 155 8.56 -15.57 14.90
CA VAL A 155 8.82 -16.58 15.94
C VAL A 155 8.01 -17.83 15.66
N SER A 156 8.33 -18.94 16.35
CA SER A 156 7.57 -20.18 16.23
C SER A 156 6.10 -19.98 16.61
N ASP A 157 5.22 -20.52 15.78
CA ASP A 157 3.77 -20.53 15.96
C ASP A 157 3.23 -21.87 15.42
N ASN A 158 2.06 -22.29 15.87
CA ASN A 158 1.44 -23.51 15.35
C ASN A 158 0.91 -23.30 13.91
N ASP A 159 0.63 -22.06 13.55
CA ASP A 159 0.20 -21.68 12.21
C ASP A 159 1.41 -21.26 11.36
N HIS A 160 1.86 -22.17 10.50
CA HIS A 160 2.94 -21.90 9.54
C HIS A 160 2.65 -20.73 8.60
N HIS A 161 1.38 -20.45 8.26
CA HIS A 161 1.03 -19.30 7.43
C HIS A 161 1.29 -17.99 8.17
N ARG A 162 0.99 -17.93 9.48
CA ARG A 162 1.30 -16.76 10.32
C ARG A 162 2.81 -16.54 10.48
N ILE A 163 3.61 -17.60 10.62
CA ILE A 163 5.07 -17.45 10.64
C ILE A 163 5.55 -16.78 9.34
N ARG A 164 5.11 -17.30 8.18
CA ARG A 164 5.53 -16.80 6.86
C ARG A 164 5.02 -15.39 6.58
N GLN A 165 3.83 -15.05 7.09
CA GLN A 165 3.27 -13.71 7.07
C GLN A 165 4.18 -12.71 7.80
N PHE A 166 4.54 -12.99 9.05
CA PHE A 166 5.43 -12.11 9.81
C PHE A 166 6.83 -12.06 9.22
N ASP A 167 7.31 -13.17 8.65
CA ASP A 167 8.58 -13.20 7.95
C ASP A 167 8.59 -12.27 6.72
N PHE A 168 7.52 -12.27 5.93
CA PHE A 168 7.38 -11.38 4.78
C PHE A 168 7.45 -9.92 5.20
N TRP A 169 6.63 -9.52 6.18
CA TRP A 169 6.59 -8.15 6.67
C TRP A 169 7.90 -7.72 7.32
N TYR A 170 8.55 -8.61 8.07
CA TYR A 170 9.85 -8.33 8.67
C TYR A 170 10.92 -8.10 7.59
N CYS A 171 10.94 -8.92 6.52
CA CYS A 171 11.85 -8.75 5.40
C CYS A 171 11.58 -7.45 4.64
N LEU A 172 10.32 -7.07 4.44
CA LEU A 172 9.96 -5.80 3.82
C LEU A 172 10.40 -4.61 4.70
N GLY A 173 10.24 -4.73 6.02
CA GLY A 173 10.74 -3.76 7.00
C GLY A 173 12.26 -3.60 6.95
N GLU A 174 13.02 -4.70 6.87
CA GLU A 174 14.48 -4.63 6.68
C GLU A 174 14.87 -4.00 5.34
N PHE A 175 14.13 -4.29 4.27
CA PHE A 175 14.38 -3.72 2.95
C PHE A 175 14.23 -2.18 2.96
N VAL A 176 13.22 -1.64 3.64
CA VAL A 176 12.98 -0.18 3.72
C VAL A 176 13.72 0.50 4.88
N ARG A 177 14.52 -0.22 5.67
CA ARG A 177 15.30 0.37 6.77
C ARG A 177 16.49 1.15 6.23
N ARG A 178 16.78 2.30 6.85
CA ARG A 178 17.96 3.11 6.55
C ARG A 178 19.23 2.32 6.85
N GLN A 179 20.15 2.37 5.91
CA GLN A 179 21.49 1.79 6.03
C GLN A 179 22.50 2.91 6.23
N ASP A 180 23.48 2.72 7.11
CA ASP A 180 24.51 3.74 7.39
C ASP A 180 25.36 4.04 6.14
N ASN A 181 25.65 3.01 5.35
CA ASN A 181 26.37 3.13 4.08
C ASN A 181 25.62 2.40 2.96
N PRO A 182 24.62 3.04 2.31
CA PRO A 182 23.69 2.38 1.39
C PRO A 182 24.36 1.78 0.14
N ASN A 183 25.53 2.31 -0.24
CA ASN A 183 26.31 1.85 -1.39
C ASN A 183 27.40 0.84 -1.02
N SER A 184 27.53 0.48 0.26
CA SER A 184 28.46 -0.58 0.66
C SER A 184 28.02 -1.94 0.10
N PRO A 185 28.97 -2.84 -0.26
CA PRO A 185 28.63 -4.20 -0.71
C PRO A 185 27.73 -4.95 0.28
N THR A 186 27.92 -4.73 1.58
CA THR A 186 27.09 -5.32 2.65
C THR A 186 25.66 -4.82 2.61
N SER A 187 25.44 -3.52 2.46
CA SER A 187 24.08 -2.95 2.37
C SER A 187 23.37 -3.32 1.08
N ILE A 188 24.09 -3.42 -0.04
CA ILE A 188 23.54 -3.92 -1.31
C ILE A 188 23.10 -5.38 -1.14
N LYS A 189 23.99 -6.25 -0.64
CA LYS A 189 23.69 -7.65 -0.39
C LYS A 189 22.51 -7.83 0.55
N SER A 190 22.42 -7.04 1.63
CA SER A 190 21.30 -7.10 2.56
C SER A 190 19.95 -6.81 1.89
N ARG A 191 19.89 -5.88 0.92
CA ARG A 191 18.65 -5.59 0.17
C ARG A 191 18.32 -6.70 -0.82
N GLU A 192 19.34 -7.25 -1.50
CA GLU A 192 19.16 -8.41 -2.40
C GLU A 192 18.67 -9.65 -1.65
N ASP A 193 19.24 -9.94 -0.47
CA ASP A 193 18.83 -11.04 0.40
C ASP A 193 17.37 -10.85 0.88
N ALA A 194 16.99 -9.62 1.24
CA ALA A 194 15.60 -9.29 1.62
C ALA A 194 14.62 -9.49 0.46
N LEU A 195 14.94 -9.01 -0.75
CA LEU A 195 14.13 -9.22 -1.95
C LEU A 195 14.01 -10.70 -2.29
N SER A 196 15.12 -11.44 -2.25
CA SER A 196 15.15 -12.88 -2.49
C SER A 196 14.25 -13.62 -1.49
N ARG A 197 14.36 -13.30 -0.21
CA ARG A 197 13.52 -13.92 0.83
C ARG A 197 12.04 -13.59 0.65
N MET A 198 11.68 -12.32 0.37
CA MET A 198 10.30 -11.94 0.09
C MET A 198 9.71 -12.69 -1.11
N ARG A 199 10.48 -12.90 -2.18
CA ARG A 199 10.03 -13.69 -3.36
C ARG A 199 9.59 -15.10 -2.98
N HIS A 200 10.30 -15.75 -2.06
CA HIS A 200 9.95 -17.08 -1.55
C HIS A 200 8.76 -17.07 -0.59
N LEU A 201 8.32 -15.90 -0.10
CA LEU A 201 7.26 -15.72 0.89
C LEU A 201 5.97 -15.16 0.29
N LEU A 202 5.85 -15.09 -1.04
CA LEU A 202 4.65 -14.61 -1.71
C LEU A 202 3.47 -15.56 -1.50
N ASP A 203 3.72 -16.88 -1.46
CA ASP A 203 2.70 -17.90 -1.13
C ASP A 203 1.41 -17.83 -1.97
N GLY A 204 1.49 -17.30 -3.20
CA GLY A 204 0.32 -17.06 -4.06
C GLY A 204 -0.64 -15.99 -3.50
N ARG A 205 -0.17 -15.13 -2.58
CA ARG A 205 -0.94 -14.01 -2.03
C ARG A 205 -0.74 -12.78 -2.92
N GLU A 206 -1.77 -12.47 -3.71
CA GLU A 206 -1.75 -11.35 -4.67
C GLU A 206 -1.28 -10.01 -4.05
N ASN A 207 -1.73 -9.69 -2.83
CA ASN A 207 -1.31 -8.46 -2.15
C ASN A 207 0.19 -8.41 -1.84
N ARG A 208 0.82 -9.56 -1.58
CA ARG A 208 2.27 -9.64 -1.39
C ARG A 208 3.00 -9.47 -2.72
N ASP A 209 2.44 -9.95 -3.83
CA ASP A 209 2.99 -9.73 -5.17
C ASP A 209 3.06 -8.23 -5.51
N VAL A 210 2.05 -7.45 -5.09
CA VAL A 210 2.04 -5.99 -5.22
C VAL A 210 3.17 -5.36 -4.42
N LEU A 211 3.24 -5.63 -3.11
CA LEU A 211 4.28 -5.06 -2.24
C LEU A 211 5.70 -5.44 -2.69
N TYR A 212 5.90 -6.70 -3.09
CA TYR A 212 7.17 -7.17 -3.64
C TYR A 212 7.52 -6.48 -4.96
N SER A 213 6.55 -6.32 -5.87
CA SER A 213 6.78 -5.63 -7.14
C SER A 213 7.19 -4.17 -6.91
N ILE A 214 6.55 -3.47 -5.97
CA ILE A 214 6.94 -2.10 -5.59
C ILE A 214 8.39 -2.07 -5.07
N ALA A 215 8.77 -3.03 -4.22
CA ALA A 215 10.15 -3.14 -3.72
C ALA A 215 11.16 -3.41 -4.85
N VAL A 216 10.83 -4.27 -5.81
CA VAL A 216 11.66 -4.54 -7.00
C VAL A 216 11.84 -3.28 -7.85
N VAL A 217 10.76 -2.57 -8.17
CA VAL A 217 10.86 -1.33 -8.97
C VAL A 217 11.67 -0.29 -8.21
N ARG A 218 11.45 -0.12 -6.90
CA ARG A 218 12.20 0.82 -6.07
C ARG A 218 13.71 0.54 -6.06
N GLU A 219 14.14 -0.72 -5.98
CA GLU A 219 15.57 -1.06 -5.98
C GLU A 219 16.21 -0.88 -7.36
N LEU A 220 15.51 -1.29 -8.42
CA LEU A 220 16.09 -1.41 -9.75
C LEU A 220 15.97 -0.14 -10.59
N ALA A 221 14.85 0.58 -10.51
CA ALA A 221 14.58 1.76 -11.33
C ALA A 221 15.70 2.82 -11.34
N PRO A 222 16.39 3.13 -10.21
CA PRO A 222 17.52 4.05 -10.18
C PRO A 222 18.66 3.76 -11.15
N GLY A 223 18.83 2.50 -11.58
CA GLY A 223 19.91 2.06 -12.45
C GLY A 223 19.58 2.03 -13.95
N PHE A 224 18.37 2.42 -14.34
CA PHE A 224 17.93 2.39 -15.74
C PHE A 224 17.46 3.78 -16.20
N GLU A 225 17.29 3.98 -17.50
CA GLU A 225 16.69 5.21 -18.05
C GLU A 225 15.16 5.25 -17.83
N PRO A 226 14.52 6.43 -17.78
CA PRO A 226 13.06 6.53 -17.76
C PRO A 226 12.39 5.77 -18.92
N GLY A 227 11.17 5.27 -18.70
CA GLY A 227 10.39 4.62 -19.75
C GLY A 227 10.69 3.13 -19.98
N TYR A 228 11.40 2.45 -19.07
CA TYR A 228 11.62 1.00 -19.11
C TYR A 228 10.33 0.16 -19.21
N GLY A 229 9.19 0.68 -18.74
CA GLY A 229 7.89 0.02 -18.88
C GLY A 229 7.37 -0.08 -20.32
N ASN A 230 7.94 0.69 -21.26
CA ASN A 230 7.50 0.73 -22.66
C ASN A 230 8.13 -0.38 -23.52
N THR A 231 9.11 -1.12 -23.00
CA THR A 231 9.83 -2.16 -23.75
C THR A 231 10.02 -3.39 -22.87
N ILE A 232 9.18 -4.40 -23.05
CA ILE A 232 9.36 -5.73 -22.44
C ILE A 232 10.16 -6.59 -23.43
N PRO A 233 11.33 -7.10 -23.05
CA PRO A 233 12.09 -8.00 -23.92
C PRO A 233 11.29 -9.26 -24.25
N GLN A 234 11.41 -9.76 -25.50
CA GLN A 234 10.70 -10.96 -25.95
C GLN A 234 11.11 -12.23 -25.20
N HIS A 235 12.30 -12.25 -24.59
CA HIS A 235 12.75 -13.33 -23.72
C HIS A 235 12.93 -12.83 -22.29
N LEU A 236 12.15 -13.41 -21.38
CA LEU A 236 12.20 -13.12 -19.95
C LEU A 236 13.22 -14.05 -19.29
N ASP A 237 14.46 -13.59 -19.18
CA ASP A 237 15.42 -14.15 -18.22
C ASP A 237 15.23 -13.44 -16.88
N GLU A 238 14.77 -14.16 -15.85
CA GLU A 238 14.56 -13.61 -14.51
C GLU A 238 15.86 -13.19 -13.82
N SER A 239 17.02 -13.65 -14.29
CA SER A 239 18.32 -13.20 -13.77
C SER A 239 18.68 -11.79 -14.23
N ASP A 240 18.08 -11.30 -15.33
CA ASP A 240 18.30 -9.96 -15.85
C ASP A 240 17.51 -8.91 -15.04
N PRO A 241 18.18 -7.96 -14.36
CA PRO A 241 17.52 -6.91 -13.61
C PRO A 241 16.57 -6.04 -14.47
N LYS A 242 16.86 -5.88 -15.76
CA LYS A 242 15.99 -5.12 -16.68
C LYS A 242 14.66 -5.83 -16.90
N ASN A 243 14.68 -7.16 -17.07
CA ASN A 243 13.47 -7.97 -17.21
C ASN A 243 12.64 -7.94 -15.93
N ARG A 244 13.28 -8.12 -14.78
CA ARG A 244 12.61 -8.02 -13.46
C ARG A 244 11.93 -6.67 -13.27
N LEU A 245 12.64 -5.58 -13.59
CA LEU A 245 12.09 -4.22 -13.51
C LEU A 245 10.89 -4.06 -14.46
N ALA A 246 11.00 -4.50 -15.71
CA ALA A 246 9.91 -4.39 -16.69
C ALA A 246 8.66 -5.18 -16.27
N VAL A 247 8.83 -6.41 -15.78
CA VAL A 247 7.72 -7.27 -15.30
C VAL A 247 7.05 -6.63 -14.08
N ALA A 248 7.82 -6.22 -13.07
CA ALA A 248 7.26 -5.60 -11.86
C ALA A 248 6.55 -4.27 -12.18
N SER A 249 7.10 -3.47 -13.09
CA SER A 249 6.49 -2.20 -13.51
C SER A 249 5.18 -2.41 -14.26
N LYS A 250 5.14 -3.39 -15.17
CA LYS A 250 3.91 -3.75 -15.88
C LYS A 250 2.87 -4.28 -14.90
N PHE A 251 3.25 -5.16 -13.97
CA PHE A 251 2.34 -5.67 -12.95
C PHE A 251 1.69 -4.54 -12.15
N ILE A 252 2.47 -3.57 -11.66
CA ILE A 252 1.94 -2.40 -10.95
C ILE A 252 0.98 -1.58 -11.83
N LEU A 253 1.32 -1.37 -13.10
CA LEU A 253 0.45 -0.64 -14.04
C LEU A 253 -0.86 -1.36 -14.30
N ASP A 254 -0.81 -2.68 -14.52
CA ASP A 254 -1.97 -3.52 -14.79
C ASP A 254 -2.91 -3.55 -13.57
N GLU A 255 -2.37 -3.69 -12.35
CA GLU A 255 -3.12 -3.64 -11.09
C GLU A 255 -3.74 -2.26 -10.82
N SER A 256 -3.16 -1.19 -11.38
CA SER A 256 -3.66 0.18 -11.28
C SER A 256 -4.89 0.43 -12.16
N GLN A 257 -5.14 -0.41 -13.18
CA GLN A 257 -6.24 -0.22 -14.12
C GLN A 257 -7.61 -0.69 -13.56
N VAL A 258 -8.68 -0.06 -14.05
CA VAL A 258 -10.08 -0.36 -13.67
C VAL A 258 -10.50 -1.79 -14.04
N SER A 259 -9.89 -2.39 -15.07
CA SER A 259 -10.23 -3.72 -15.57
C SER A 259 -9.49 -4.88 -14.89
N GLY A 260 -8.55 -4.61 -13.98
CA GLY A 260 -7.91 -5.66 -13.18
C GLY A 260 -8.90 -6.19 -12.15
N GLY A 261 -9.09 -7.52 -12.07
CA GLY A 261 -9.99 -8.20 -11.12
C GLY A 261 -9.61 -8.06 -9.64
N THR A 262 -8.84 -7.03 -9.31
CA THR A 262 -8.26 -6.73 -8.02
C THR A 262 -9.20 -5.86 -7.17
N THR A 263 -8.95 -5.83 -5.86
CA THR A 263 -9.74 -5.01 -4.93
C THR A 263 -9.51 -3.52 -5.18
N ASN A 264 -10.47 -2.67 -4.80
CA ASN A 264 -10.29 -1.22 -4.90
C ASN A 264 -9.03 -0.76 -4.14
N VAL A 265 -8.76 -1.33 -2.97
CA VAL A 265 -7.58 -0.99 -2.16
C VAL A 265 -6.27 -1.26 -2.91
N VAL A 266 -6.12 -2.46 -3.49
CA VAL A 266 -4.94 -2.79 -4.29
C VAL A 266 -4.78 -1.83 -5.46
N ARG A 267 -5.86 -1.58 -6.20
CA ARG A 267 -5.85 -0.65 -7.33
C ARG A 267 -5.35 0.73 -6.94
N ARG A 268 -5.85 1.25 -5.80
CA ARG A 268 -5.46 2.58 -5.30
C ARG A 268 -4.00 2.64 -4.83
N PHE A 269 -3.49 1.61 -4.15
CA PHE A 269 -2.07 1.55 -3.80
C PHE A 269 -1.15 1.37 -5.01
N SER A 270 -1.58 0.59 -6.01
CA SER A 270 -0.88 0.44 -7.29
C SER A 270 -0.84 1.75 -8.09
N ASP A 271 -1.89 2.57 -8.04
CA ASP A 271 -1.89 3.92 -8.64
C ASP A 271 -0.84 4.82 -7.99
N ILE A 272 -0.74 4.83 -6.65
CA ILE A 272 0.29 5.58 -5.93
C ILE A 272 1.69 5.09 -6.33
N ALA A 273 1.90 3.77 -6.31
CA ALA A 273 3.19 3.16 -6.67
C ALA A 273 3.59 3.44 -8.13
N SER A 274 2.62 3.39 -9.05
CA SER A 274 2.82 3.72 -10.46
C SER A 274 3.32 5.15 -10.62
N ARG A 275 2.68 6.13 -9.96
CA ARG A 275 3.14 7.52 -9.99
C ARG A 275 4.51 7.70 -9.33
N ALA A 276 4.74 7.03 -8.21
CA ALA A 276 5.96 7.10 -7.43
C ALA A 276 7.18 6.58 -8.22
N PHE A 277 7.04 5.43 -8.90
CA PHE A 277 8.21 4.74 -9.44
C PHE A 277 8.14 4.40 -10.93
N VAL A 278 6.96 4.34 -11.56
CA VAL A 278 6.85 3.88 -12.96
C VAL A 278 6.62 5.03 -13.93
N ASN A 279 5.51 5.76 -13.77
CA ASN A 279 5.14 6.89 -14.62
C ASN A 279 4.33 7.92 -13.82
N PRO A 280 4.87 9.13 -13.56
CA PRO A 280 6.12 9.67 -14.09
C PRO A 280 7.39 9.19 -13.35
N GLY A 281 7.25 8.45 -12.24
CA GLY A 281 8.40 7.99 -11.46
C GLY A 281 9.01 9.08 -10.57
N VAL A 282 8.17 9.89 -9.92
CA VAL A 282 8.60 11.08 -9.15
C VAL A 282 9.57 10.79 -7.99
N ASN A 283 9.60 9.55 -7.50
CA ASN A 283 10.44 9.08 -6.39
C ASN A 283 11.57 8.15 -6.84
N VAL A 284 11.92 8.13 -8.13
CA VAL A 284 13.12 7.43 -8.61
C VAL A 284 14.36 8.32 -8.40
N ALA A 285 15.13 8.07 -7.33
CA ALA A 285 16.42 8.72 -7.11
C ALA A 285 17.48 8.11 -8.03
N ARG A 286 17.72 8.72 -9.19
CA ARG A 286 18.75 8.27 -10.14
C ARG A 286 20.13 8.26 -9.47
N ARG A 287 20.88 7.18 -9.66
CA ARG A 287 22.29 7.10 -9.24
C ARG A 287 23.10 7.92 -10.26
N ILE A 288 23.61 9.08 -9.85
CA ILE A 288 24.55 9.91 -10.63
C ILE A 288 25.93 9.27 -10.56
#